data_AF-A0AAV1D1F7-F1
#
_entry.id   AF-A0AAV1D1F7-F1
#
_cell.length_a   1.000
_cell.length_b   1.000
_cell.length_c   1.000
_cell.angle_alpha   90.00
_cell.angle_beta   90.00
_cell.angle_gamma   90.00
#
_symmetry.space_group_name_H-M   'P 1'
#
loop_
_entity.id
_entity.type
_entity.pdbx_description
1 polymer ?
#
loop_
_entity_poly.entity_id
_entity_poly.type
_entity_poly.pdbx_seq_one_letter_code
_entity_poly.pdbx_strand_id
1 'polypeptide(L)'
;MKAAVTTKLFSPPTALKSGGKISNYFSSVPRLHSSNFSQIYSSIHLNSVKSIKKAQVAMSSMSATYKPEEARVPPAIPLPKPPITKFKIGLCQFLVASDKERNIARARKAIEEAAQQGAQLVLLPEIWNSPYSNDCFPLYAEDINAGGSASPSTAMLSELSQRLKITIVGGSIPERSGDKIFNTCCVFGADGTIKGKHRKIHLFDIDIPGKMTFMESKTLTAGESPTIVDTDVGRIGIGICYDIRFQELAAIYAARGAHLLCYPGAFNMTTGPLHWELLQRARAADCQLYVATCSPARDSTANYVAWGHSTLVGPFGEILATAEHEEVTVVAEVDYSFIEQRRTNLPFQKQRRGDLYQLVDVQRLNSVG
;
A
#
# COMPACT_ATOMS: atom_id res chain seq x y z
N MET A 1 -32.14 12.90 -8.16
CA MET A 1 -31.84 13.33 -6.78
C MET A 1 -30.33 13.45 -6.64
N LYS A 2 -29.81 14.64 -6.40
CA LYS A 2 -28.36 14.91 -6.31
C LYS A 2 -27.88 14.59 -4.88
N ALA A 3 -26.96 13.65 -4.73
CA ALA A 3 -26.30 13.38 -3.45
C ALA A 3 -25.13 14.37 -3.27
N ALA A 4 -25.12 15.07 -2.14
CA ALA A 4 -24.13 16.07 -1.79
C ALA A 4 -22.93 15.42 -1.08
N VAL A 5 -21.72 15.67 -1.60
CA VAL A 5 -20.46 15.34 -0.93
C VAL A 5 -20.22 16.37 0.16
N THR A 6 -20.13 15.92 1.43
CA THR A 6 -19.89 16.81 2.58
C THR A 6 -18.40 16.81 2.93
N THR A 7 -17.70 17.91 2.64
CA THR A 7 -16.34 18.18 3.10
C THR A 7 -16.37 18.79 4.50
N LYS A 8 -15.89 18.07 5.52
CA LYS A 8 -15.64 18.64 6.86
C LYS A 8 -14.22 19.21 6.91
N LEU A 9 -14.11 20.54 6.96
CA LEU A 9 -12.89 21.26 7.31
C LEU A 9 -12.79 21.39 8.84
N PHE A 10 -11.67 20.97 9.42
CA PHE A 10 -11.36 21.23 10.84
C PHE A 10 -10.76 22.64 10.99
N SER A 11 -11.32 23.44 11.90
CA SER A 11 -10.75 24.74 12.34
C SER A 11 -9.92 24.55 13.63
N PRO A 12 -8.83 25.33 13.82
CA PRO A 12 -7.97 25.22 15.00
C PRO A 12 -8.57 25.94 16.24
N PRO A 13 -8.23 25.51 17.47
CA PRO A 13 -8.85 26.02 18.68
C PRO A 13 -8.33 27.42 19.09
N THR A 14 -9.27 28.23 19.56
CA THR A 14 -9.12 29.60 20.06
C THR A 14 -8.44 29.65 21.43
N ALA A 15 -7.51 30.61 21.59
CA ALA A 15 -6.82 30.90 22.84
C ALA A 15 -7.73 31.63 23.85
N LEU A 16 -7.78 31.10 25.07
CA LEU A 16 -8.42 31.72 26.23
C LEU A 16 -7.57 32.88 26.78
N LYS A 17 -8.18 34.06 26.89
CA LYS A 17 -7.66 35.21 27.64
C LYS A 17 -7.99 35.04 29.12
N SER A 18 -7.01 35.20 30.00
CA SER A 18 -7.24 35.58 31.40
C SER A 18 -6.09 36.47 31.90
N GLY A 19 -6.47 37.67 32.37
CA GLY A 19 -5.54 38.67 32.88
C GLY A 19 -5.01 38.36 34.28
N GLY A 20 -3.80 38.82 34.55
CA GLY A 20 -3.15 38.77 35.86
C GLY A 20 -2.17 39.93 35.99
N LYS A 21 -2.37 40.76 37.01
CA LYS A 21 -1.67 42.02 37.32
C LYS A 21 -0.17 41.81 37.60
N ILE A 22 0.68 42.70 37.08
CA ILE A 22 2.09 42.85 37.46
C ILE A 22 2.20 44.03 38.43
N SER A 23 2.73 43.81 39.63
CA SER A 23 3.14 44.89 40.55
C SER A 23 4.65 44.96 40.67
N ASN A 24 5.14 46.20 40.56
CA ASN A 24 6.53 46.65 40.70
C ASN A 24 7.21 46.18 42.00
N TYR A 25 8.48 45.79 41.92
CA TYR A 25 9.49 46.06 42.97
C TYR A 25 10.90 46.10 42.33
N PHE A 26 11.44 47.30 42.19
CA PHE A 26 12.88 47.55 41.97
C PHE A 26 13.35 48.45 43.11
N SER A 27 14.33 48.02 43.90
CA SER A 27 15.33 48.93 44.46
C SER A 27 16.49 48.19 45.14
N SER A 28 17.66 48.78 44.95
CA SER A 28 18.92 48.68 45.72
C SER A 28 19.94 47.58 45.37
N VAL A 29 21.04 48.03 44.72
CA VAL A 29 22.35 47.35 44.70
C VAL A 29 23.42 48.41 44.99
N PRO A 30 24.36 48.22 45.94
CA PRO A 30 25.54 49.06 46.09
C PRO A 30 26.71 48.53 45.23
N ARG A 31 27.49 49.45 44.65
CA ARG A 31 28.72 49.16 43.90
C ARG A 31 29.87 48.81 44.84
N LEU A 32 30.67 47.80 44.49
CA LEU A 32 32.03 47.59 45.01
C LEU A 32 33.01 47.27 43.87
N HIS A 33 34.26 47.68 44.08
CA HIS A 33 35.33 47.89 43.11
C HIS A 33 35.99 46.64 42.53
N SER A 34 36.59 46.88 41.36
CA SER A 34 37.41 46.02 40.52
C SER A 34 38.78 45.69 41.12
N SER A 35 39.11 44.40 41.21
CA SER A 35 40.43 43.82 40.89
C SER A 35 40.45 42.35 41.31
N ASN A 36 40.25 41.44 40.33
CA ASN A 36 40.69 40.01 40.31
C ASN A 36 39.90 39.12 39.33
N PHE A 37 39.10 39.68 38.42
CA PHE A 37 38.30 38.87 37.50
C PHE A 37 39.03 38.34 36.25
N SER A 38 40.21 38.88 35.87
CA SER A 38 40.84 38.47 34.60
C SER A 38 41.63 37.16 34.67
N GLN A 39 42.16 36.76 35.84
CA GLN A 39 42.95 35.53 35.94
C GLN A 39 42.10 34.26 36.15
N ILE A 40 40.88 34.40 36.67
CA ILE A 40 39.94 33.27 36.85
C ILE A 40 39.17 32.96 35.56
N TYR A 41 38.91 33.96 34.72
CA TYR A 41 38.23 33.76 33.43
C TYR A 41 39.09 33.00 32.41
N SER A 42 40.40 33.22 32.36
CA SER A 42 41.27 32.59 31.36
C SER A 42 41.45 31.07 31.57
N SER A 43 41.47 30.60 32.82
CA SER A 43 41.65 29.19 33.17
C SER A 43 40.34 28.38 33.06
N ILE A 44 39.18 29.00 33.32
CA ILE A 44 37.86 28.39 33.12
C ILE A 44 37.52 28.30 31.62
N HIS A 45 37.92 29.29 30.81
CA HIS A 45 37.61 29.29 29.37
C HIS A 45 38.48 28.29 28.57
N LEU A 46 39.74 28.08 28.94
CA LEU A 46 40.60 27.09 28.26
C LEU A 46 40.24 25.64 28.59
N ASN A 47 39.78 25.37 29.82
CA ASN A 47 39.31 24.03 30.21
C ASN A 47 37.91 23.72 29.65
N SER A 48 37.03 24.71 29.50
CA SER A 48 35.71 24.49 28.86
C SER A 48 35.84 24.27 27.35
N VAL A 49 36.72 24.98 26.65
CA VAL A 49 36.91 24.81 25.19
C VAL A 49 37.58 23.48 24.84
N LYS A 50 38.50 22.96 25.67
CA LYS A 50 39.08 21.61 25.50
C LYS A 50 38.07 20.50 25.82
N SER A 51 37.22 20.69 26.82
CA SER A 51 36.13 19.75 27.16
C SER A 51 35.04 19.73 26.09
N ILE A 52 34.70 20.89 25.53
CA ILE A 52 33.74 21.01 24.42
C ILE A 52 34.33 20.40 23.14
N LYS A 53 35.61 20.63 22.80
CA LYS A 53 36.23 19.95 21.65
C LYS A 53 36.37 18.44 21.84
N LYS A 54 36.67 17.94 23.05
CA LYS A 54 36.65 16.49 23.34
C LYS A 54 35.24 15.90 23.29
N ALA A 55 34.22 16.63 23.74
CA ALA A 55 32.83 16.22 23.61
C ALA A 55 32.34 16.27 22.15
N GLN A 56 32.80 17.22 21.35
CA GLN A 56 32.45 17.36 19.93
C GLN A 56 33.17 16.34 19.04
N VAL A 57 34.42 15.98 19.40
CA VAL A 57 35.18 14.89 18.76
C VAL A 57 34.72 13.50 19.25
N ALA A 58 34.26 13.37 20.49
CA ALA A 58 33.62 12.15 20.97
C ALA A 58 32.21 11.95 20.36
N MET A 59 31.43 13.03 20.20
CA MET A 59 30.13 13.00 19.52
C MET A 59 30.25 12.78 18.00
N SER A 60 31.38 13.13 17.37
CA SER A 60 31.62 12.82 15.96
C SER A 60 32.12 11.38 15.70
N SER A 61 32.31 10.58 16.75
CA SER A 61 32.76 9.18 16.64
C SER A 61 31.71 8.14 17.08
N MET A 62 30.53 8.59 17.53
CA MET A 62 29.35 7.73 17.54
C MET A 62 28.66 7.79 16.19
N SER A 63 29.39 7.49 15.11
CA SER A 63 28.71 6.97 13.92
C SER A 63 28.00 5.72 14.43
N ALA A 64 26.67 5.76 14.46
CA ALA A 64 25.85 4.59 14.72
C ALA A 64 26.51 3.36 14.07
N THR A 65 26.99 2.43 14.89
CA THR A 65 27.71 1.22 14.44
C THR A 65 26.79 0.26 13.66
N TYR A 66 25.50 0.56 13.62
CA TYR A 66 24.53 -0.18 12.84
C TYR A 66 24.57 0.26 11.39
N LYS A 67 24.49 -0.71 10.48
CA LYS A 67 24.47 -0.52 9.03
C LYS A 67 23.04 -0.71 8.52
N PRO A 68 22.27 0.38 8.32
CA PRO A 68 20.86 0.26 7.94
C PRO A 68 20.62 -0.44 6.60
N GLU A 69 21.60 -0.34 5.70
CA GLU A 69 21.62 -1.03 4.41
C GLU A 69 21.64 -2.55 4.55
N GLU A 70 22.24 -3.09 5.61
CA GLU A 70 22.31 -4.54 5.89
C GLU A 70 21.00 -5.07 6.48
N ALA A 71 20.05 -4.21 6.88
CA ALA A 71 18.75 -4.62 7.41
C ALA A 71 17.84 -5.26 6.36
N ARG A 72 18.26 -5.25 5.08
CA ARG A 72 17.59 -5.93 3.98
C ARG A 72 18.62 -6.66 3.16
N VAL A 73 18.35 -7.92 2.86
CA VAL A 73 19.27 -8.78 2.12
C VAL A 73 18.54 -9.38 0.91
N PRO A 74 18.88 -9.01 -0.33
CA PRO A 74 19.85 -7.97 -0.70
C PRO A 74 19.42 -6.56 -0.23
N PRO A 75 20.30 -5.53 -0.31
CA PRO A 75 19.93 -4.16 0.03
C PRO A 75 18.73 -3.65 -0.77
N ALA A 76 17.97 -2.71 -0.21
CA ALA A 76 16.89 -2.08 -0.95
C ALA A 76 17.44 -1.35 -2.19
N ILE A 77 16.74 -1.45 -3.32
CA ILE A 77 17.10 -0.66 -4.49
C ILE A 77 16.62 0.79 -4.32
N PRO A 78 17.31 1.77 -4.91
CA PRO A 78 16.79 3.12 -5.05
C PRO A 78 15.41 3.10 -5.71
N LEU A 79 14.52 4.00 -5.29
CA LEU A 79 13.21 4.13 -5.94
C LEU A 79 13.43 4.55 -7.40
N PRO A 80 12.97 3.75 -8.39
CA PRO A 80 13.11 4.14 -9.79
C PRO A 80 12.23 5.36 -10.04
N LYS A 81 12.68 6.26 -10.92
CA LYS A 81 11.86 7.44 -11.29
C LYS A 81 10.58 6.94 -11.98
N PRO A 82 9.38 7.27 -11.48
CA PRO A 82 8.15 6.85 -12.13
C PRO A 82 7.98 7.64 -13.44
N PRO A 83 7.36 7.06 -14.49
CA PRO A 83 7.17 7.77 -15.77
C PRO A 83 6.29 9.02 -15.63
N ILE A 84 5.35 8.99 -14.67
CA ILE A 84 4.50 10.11 -14.28
C ILE A 84 4.47 10.25 -12.75
N THR A 85 4.36 11.49 -12.26
CA THR A 85 4.34 11.78 -10.82
C THR A 85 2.93 11.80 -10.24
N LYS A 86 1.96 12.31 -11.00
CA LYS A 86 0.56 12.43 -10.60
C LYS A 86 -0.35 11.76 -11.62
N PHE A 87 -1.35 11.04 -11.13
CA PHE A 87 -2.35 10.38 -11.96
C PHE A 87 -3.59 10.03 -11.14
N LYS A 88 -4.68 9.66 -11.81
CA LYS A 88 -5.86 9.11 -11.15
C LYS A 88 -5.88 7.58 -11.21
N ILE A 89 -6.29 6.96 -10.11
CA ILE A 89 -6.59 5.54 -9.99
C ILE A 89 -8.10 5.34 -9.83
N GLY A 90 -8.67 4.37 -10.55
CA GLY A 90 -10.05 3.90 -10.39
C GLY A 90 -10.11 2.57 -9.65
N LEU A 91 -10.94 2.49 -8.60
CA LEU A 91 -11.24 1.27 -7.84
C LEU A 91 -12.66 0.82 -8.19
N CYS A 92 -12.78 -0.25 -8.97
CA CYS A 92 -14.05 -0.68 -9.54
C CYS A 92 -14.75 -1.69 -8.62
N GLN A 93 -15.56 -1.22 -7.68
CA GLN A 93 -16.35 -2.08 -6.80
C GLN A 93 -17.72 -2.36 -7.42
N PHE A 94 -17.98 -3.61 -7.83
CA PHE A 94 -19.25 -4.04 -8.42
C PHE A 94 -19.69 -5.40 -7.87
N LEU A 95 -20.97 -5.76 -8.06
CA LEU A 95 -21.49 -7.06 -7.63
C LEU A 95 -20.99 -8.16 -8.56
N VAL A 96 -20.63 -9.28 -7.95
CA VAL A 96 -20.23 -10.50 -8.65
C VAL A 96 -21.40 -11.47 -8.62
N ALA A 97 -21.91 -11.83 -9.79
CA ALA A 97 -22.98 -12.79 -9.99
C ALA A 97 -22.43 -14.19 -10.31
N SER A 98 -23.31 -15.19 -10.38
CA SER A 98 -22.97 -16.53 -10.91
C SER A 98 -22.77 -16.53 -12.44
N ASP A 99 -23.31 -15.55 -13.16
CA ASP A 99 -23.13 -15.43 -14.61
C ASP A 99 -21.81 -14.71 -14.93
N LYS A 100 -20.88 -15.44 -15.55
CA LYS A 100 -19.55 -14.92 -15.92
C LYS A 100 -19.65 -13.79 -16.94
N GLU A 101 -20.51 -13.89 -17.95
CA GLU A 101 -20.64 -12.87 -19.00
C GLU A 101 -21.17 -11.57 -18.41
N ARG A 102 -22.14 -11.67 -17.48
CA ARG A 102 -22.64 -10.51 -16.73
C ARG A 102 -21.53 -9.85 -15.90
N ASN A 103 -20.66 -10.64 -15.28
CA ASN A 103 -19.51 -10.12 -14.53
C ASN A 103 -18.51 -9.39 -15.45
N ILE A 104 -18.19 -9.97 -16.60
CA ILE A 104 -17.32 -9.34 -17.61
C ILE A 104 -17.94 -8.04 -18.12
N ALA A 105 -19.24 -8.01 -18.38
CA ALA A 105 -19.94 -6.79 -18.80
C ALA A 105 -19.92 -5.70 -17.72
N ARG A 106 -20.10 -6.07 -16.44
CA ARG A 106 -19.98 -5.14 -15.30
C ARG A 106 -18.57 -4.58 -15.16
N ALA A 107 -17.55 -5.45 -15.20
CA ALA A 107 -16.16 -5.03 -15.12
C ALA A 107 -15.81 -4.08 -16.26
N ARG A 108 -16.23 -4.38 -17.51
CA ARG A 108 -16.06 -3.50 -18.67
C ARG A 108 -16.65 -2.12 -18.41
N LYS A 109 -17.91 -2.06 -18.00
CA LYS A 109 -18.60 -0.80 -17.71
C LYS A 109 -17.87 0.01 -16.64
N ALA A 110 -17.46 -0.63 -15.54
CA ALA A 110 -16.76 0.05 -14.44
C ALA A 110 -15.38 0.59 -14.86
N ILE A 111 -14.63 -0.15 -15.69
CA ILE A 111 -13.35 0.30 -16.26
C ILE A 111 -13.57 1.52 -17.17
N GLU A 112 -14.57 1.46 -18.05
CA GLU A 112 -14.89 2.56 -18.95
C GLU A 112 -15.31 3.82 -18.19
N GLU A 113 -16.13 3.68 -17.13
CA GLU A 113 -16.52 4.78 -16.25
C GLU A 113 -15.32 5.39 -15.50
N ALA A 114 -14.39 4.57 -15.02
CA ALA A 114 -13.16 5.05 -14.40
C ALA A 114 -12.30 5.84 -15.41
N ALA A 115 -12.12 5.30 -16.61
CA ALA A 115 -11.34 5.94 -17.67
C ALA A 115 -11.97 7.27 -18.12
N GLN A 116 -13.30 7.34 -18.24
CA GLN A 116 -14.02 8.58 -18.53
C GLN A 116 -13.80 9.66 -17.46
N GLN A 117 -13.58 9.27 -16.20
CA GLN A 117 -13.23 10.18 -15.10
C GLN A 117 -11.73 10.54 -15.05
N GLY A 118 -10.95 10.05 -16.02
CA GLY A 118 -9.53 10.33 -16.19
C GLY A 118 -8.60 9.37 -15.46
N ALA A 119 -9.07 8.20 -15.01
CA ALA A 119 -8.20 7.19 -14.43
C ALA A 119 -7.17 6.69 -15.46
N GLN A 120 -5.89 6.69 -15.08
CA GLN A 120 -4.79 6.14 -15.88
C GLN A 120 -4.38 4.74 -15.39
N LEU A 121 -4.80 4.38 -14.18
CA LEU A 121 -4.76 3.02 -13.67
C LEU A 121 -6.14 2.62 -13.16
N VAL A 122 -6.57 1.40 -13.44
CA VAL A 122 -7.77 0.79 -12.84
C VAL A 122 -7.40 -0.47 -12.06
N LEU A 123 -8.03 -0.68 -10.91
CA LEU A 123 -7.93 -1.88 -10.09
C LEU A 123 -9.31 -2.56 -10.00
N LEU A 124 -9.37 -3.84 -10.37
CA LEU A 124 -10.56 -4.68 -10.19
C LEU A 124 -10.49 -5.51 -8.88
N PRO A 125 -11.62 -6.09 -8.43
CA PRO A 125 -11.68 -6.92 -7.23
C PRO A 125 -11.05 -8.31 -7.35
N GLU A 126 -10.92 -9.03 -6.23
CA GLU A 126 -10.57 -10.45 -6.21
C GLU A 126 -11.73 -11.31 -6.76
N ILE A 127 -11.39 -12.34 -7.54
CA ILE A 127 -12.30 -13.35 -8.14
C ILE A 127 -13.57 -12.67 -8.70
N TRP A 128 -13.37 -11.64 -9.52
CA TRP A 128 -14.47 -10.81 -9.97
C TRP A 128 -15.31 -11.45 -11.07
N ASN A 129 -14.79 -12.49 -11.74
CA ASN A 129 -15.46 -13.16 -12.87
C ASN A 129 -16.39 -14.31 -12.44
N SER A 130 -16.45 -14.65 -11.15
CA SER A 130 -17.20 -15.82 -10.67
C SER A 130 -17.50 -15.75 -9.16
N PRO A 131 -18.47 -16.53 -8.64
CA PRO A 131 -18.71 -16.60 -7.20
C PRO A 131 -17.46 -17.12 -6.46
N TYR A 132 -17.17 -16.51 -5.31
CA TYR A 132 -16.04 -16.91 -4.47
C TYR A 132 -16.37 -18.16 -3.65
N SER A 133 -16.14 -19.34 -4.24
CA SER A 133 -16.33 -20.63 -3.56
C SER A 133 -15.48 -21.74 -4.20
N ASN A 134 -15.10 -22.73 -3.37
CA ASN A 134 -14.27 -23.87 -3.79
C ASN A 134 -14.89 -24.69 -4.93
N ASP A 135 -16.23 -24.83 -4.96
CA ASP A 135 -16.91 -25.59 -6.01
C ASP A 135 -16.99 -24.80 -7.33
N CYS A 136 -16.97 -23.47 -7.27
CA CYS A 136 -16.96 -22.62 -8.45
C CYS A 136 -15.58 -22.50 -9.09
N PHE A 137 -14.48 -22.45 -8.32
CA PHE A 137 -13.16 -22.16 -8.90
C PHE A 137 -12.79 -23.05 -10.10
N PRO A 138 -13.00 -24.39 -10.09
CA PRO A 138 -12.75 -25.23 -11.26
C PRO A 138 -13.70 -24.91 -12.42
N LEU A 139 -14.98 -24.73 -12.16
CA LEU A 139 -15.97 -24.50 -13.23
C LEU A 139 -15.72 -23.17 -13.97
N TYR A 140 -15.23 -22.16 -13.25
CA TYR A 140 -15.01 -20.82 -13.79
C TYR A 140 -13.57 -20.55 -14.20
N ALA A 141 -12.63 -21.45 -13.92
CA ALA A 141 -11.22 -21.24 -14.22
C ALA A 141 -10.95 -21.13 -15.73
N GLU A 142 -10.09 -20.18 -16.07
CA GLU A 142 -9.70 -19.85 -17.44
C GLU A 142 -8.24 -20.18 -17.70
N ASP A 143 -7.91 -20.62 -18.91
CA ASP A 143 -6.52 -20.79 -19.34
C ASP A 143 -6.00 -19.45 -19.91
N ILE A 144 -5.36 -18.68 -19.03
CA ILE A 144 -4.81 -17.36 -19.36
C ILE A 144 -3.74 -17.46 -20.46
N ASN A 145 -2.97 -18.55 -20.52
CA ASN A 145 -1.90 -18.68 -21.51
C ASN A 145 -2.43 -19.06 -22.89
N ALA A 146 -3.53 -19.81 -22.96
CA ALA A 146 -4.22 -20.11 -24.21
C ALA A 146 -4.91 -18.87 -24.80
N GLY A 147 -5.36 -17.94 -23.94
CA GLY A 147 -5.95 -16.67 -24.35
C GLY A 147 -7.27 -16.80 -25.11
N GLY A 148 -7.72 -15.71 -25.74
CA GLY A 148 -8.93 -15.69 -26.58
C GLY A 148 -10.17 -16.22 -25.85
N SER A 149 -10.89 -17.17 -26.46
CA SER A 149 -12.08 -17.79 -25.86
C SER A 149 -11.78 -18.69 -24.66
N ALA A 150 -10.54 -19.14 -24.48
CA ALA A 150 -10.13 -19.91 -23.30
C ALA A 150 -9.92 -19.00 -22.06
N SER A 151 -9.76 -17.69 -22.27
CA SER A 151 -9.75 -16.69 -21.22
C SER A 151 -10.46 -15.39 -21.62
N PRO A 152 -11.81 -15.39 -21.72
CA PRO A 152 -12.58 -14.21 -22.10
C PRO A 152 -12.39 -13.05 -21.11
N SER A 153 -12.13 -13.34 -19.83
CA SER A 153 -11.88 -12.32 -18.82
C SER A 153 -10.60 -11.54 -19.14
N THR A 154 -9.49 -12.22 -19.43
CA THR A 154 -8.22 -11.54 -19.74
C THR A 154 -8.21 -10.94 -21.15
N ALA A 155 -8.91 -11.54 -22.11
CA ALA A 155 -9.10 -10.98 -23.44
C ALA A 155 -9.82 -9.62 -23.39
N MET A 156 -10.88 -9.51 -22.56
CA MET A 156 -11.58 -8.25 -22.35
C MET A 156 -10.66 -7.18 -21.72
N LEU A 157 -9.86 -7.55 -20.71
CA LEU A 157 -8.96 -6.61 -20.05
C LEU A 157 -7.86 -6.11 -20.99
N SER A 158 -7.29 -6.99 -21.81
CA SER A 158 -6.29 -6.66 -22.84
C SER A 158 -6.86 -5.68 -23.88
N GLU A 159 -8.06 -5.94 -24.39
CA GLU A 159 -8.74 -5.04 -25.33
C GLU A 159 -8.99 -3.65 -24.72
N LEU A 160 -9.51 -3.61 -23.48
CA LEU A 160 -9.80 -2.34 -22.81
C LEU A 160 -8.53 -1.55 -22.50
N SER A 161 -7.48 -2.19 -22.01
CA SER A 161 -6.24 -1.48 -21.64
C SER A 161 -5.61 -0.84 -22.88
N GLN A 162 -5.63 -1.53 -24.02
CA GLN A 162 -5.16 -1.00 -25.30
C GLN A 162 -6.04 0.14 -25.83
N ARG A 163 -7.36 -0.07 -25.87
CA ARG A 163 -8.30 0.90 -26.44
C ARG A 163 -8.37 2.20 -25.63
N LEU A 164 -8.38 2.08 -24.31
CA LEU A 164 -8.45 3.22 -23.38
C LEU A 164 -7.06 3.80 -23.07
N LYS A 165 -5.98 3.10 -23.43
CA LYS A 165 -4.57 3.48 -23.15
C LYS A 165 -4.31 3.70 -21.66
N ILE A 166 -4.77 2.75 -20.84
CA ILE A 166 -4.63 2.78 -19.37
C ILE A 166 -3.93 1.52 -18.88
N THR A 167 -3.33 1.58 -17.70
CA THR A 167 -2.89 0.38 -16.98
C THR A 167 -4.08 -0.27 -16.28
N ILE A 168 -4.23 -1.59 -16.38
CA ILE A 168 -5.28 -2.33 -15.67
C ILE A 168 -4.63 -3.37 -14.76
N VAL A 169 -4.79 -3.21 -13.46
CA VAL A 169 -4.58 -4.29 -12.49
C VAL A 169 -5.87 -5.09 -12.44
N GLY A 170 -5.88 -6.21 -13.16
CA GLY A 170 -7.07 -6.96 -13.56
C GLY A 170 -7.78 -7.72 -12.44
N GLY A 171 -7.65 -7.29 -11.18
CA GLY A 171 -8.24 -7.98 -10.06
C GLY A 171 -7.69 -9.39 -9.98
N SER A 172 -8.51 -10.37 -9.61
CA SER A 172 -8.14 -11.77 -9.86
C SER A 172 -9.26 -12.61 -10.45
N ILE A 173 -8.88 -13.71 -11.07
CA ILE A 173 -9.77 -14.77 -11.57
C ILE A 173 -9.20 -16.15 -11.20
N PRO A 174 -10.00 -17.21 -11.18
CA PRO A 174 -9.48 -18.57 -11.14
C PRO A 174 -8.74 -18.86 -12.46
N GLU A 175 -7.45 -19.18 -12.38
CA GLU A 175 -6.61 -19.56 -13.52
C GLU A 175 -6.44 -21.08 -13.54
N ARG A 176 -6.67 -21.71 -14.69
CA ARG A 176 -6.28 -23.09 -14.93
C ARG A 176 -4.89 -23.15 -15.55
N SER A 177 -4.03 -24.01 -15.01
CA SER A 177 -2.70 -24.25 -15.55
C SER A 177 -2.34 -25.72 -15.33
N GLY A 178 -2.53 -26.53 -16.36
CA GLY A 178 -2.47 -27.99 -16.23
C GLY A 178 -3.60 -28.53 -15.36
N ASP A 179 -3.25 -29.35 -14.37
CA ASP A 179 -4.14 -29.92 -13.36
C ASP A 179 -4.40 -28.98 -12.17
N LYS A 180 -3.68 -27.86 -12.09
CA LYS A 180 -3.75 -26.90 -10.98
C LYS A 180 -4.67 -25.72 -11.30
N ILE A 181 -5.27 -25.18 -10.25
CA ILE A 181 -6.06 -23.95 -10.29
C ILE A 181 -5.41 -22.94 -9.35
N PHE A 182 -5.30 -21.69 -9.78
CA PHE A 182 -4.71 -20.60 -9.01
C PHE A 182 -5.68 -19.43 -8.89
N ASN A 183 -5.53 -18.60 -7.85
CA ASN A 183 -6.17 -17.29 -7.78
C ASN A 183 -5.19 -16.25 -8.34
N THR A 184 -5.49 -15.72 -9.53
CA THR A 184 -4.48 -15.04 -10.35
C THR A 184 -4.90 -13.63 -10.76
N CYS A 185 -4.01 -12.68 -10.51
CA CYS A 185 -4.09 -11.30 -10.95
C CYS A 185 -3.15 -11.04 -12.14
N CYS A 186 -3.68 -10.55 -13.24
CA CYS A 186 -2.88 -10.07 -14.37
C CYS A 186 -2.84 -8.54 -14.40
N VAL A 187 -1.65 -7.98 -14.66
CA VAL A 187 -1.45 -6.55 -14.90
C VAL A 187 -1.30 -6.32 -16.39
N PHE A 188 -2.15 -5.48 -16.98
CA PHE A 188 -2.12 -5.12 -18.39
C PHE A 188 -1.57 -3.71 -18.58
N GLY A 189 -0.64 -3.55 -19.51
CA GLY A 189 -0.17 -2.23 -19.94
C GLY A 189 -1.14 -1.54 -20.89
N ALA A 190 -0.90 -0.26 -21.15
CA ALA A 190 -1.68 0.55 -22.10
C ALA A 190 -1.59 0.07 -23.56
N ASP A 191 -0.73 -0.91 -23.85
CA ASP A 191 -0.56 -1.57 -25.15
C ASP A 191 -1.40 -2.85 -25.31
N GLY A 192 -2.12 -3.27 -24.26
CA GLY A 192 -2.88 -4.53 -24.24
C GLY A 192 -2.10 -5.73 -23.72
N THR A 193 -0.79 -5.61 -23.49
CA THR A 193 0.05 -6.75 -23.11
C THR A 193 0.01 -7.03 -21.61
N ILE A 194 0.07 -8.31 -21.23
CA ILE A 194 0.26 -8.70 -19.83
C ILE A 194 1.70 -8.34 -19.41
N LYS A 195 1.84 -7.38 -18.50
CA LYS A 195 3.13 -6.95 -17.93
C LYS A 195 3.55 -7.81 -16.74
N GLY A 196 2.60 -8.50 -16.10
CA GLY A 196 2.88 -9.43 -15.02
C GLY A 196 1.67 -10.25 -14.62
N LYS A 197 1.94 -11.42 -14.04
CA LYS A 197 0.93 -12.36 -13.53
C LYS A 197 1.29 -12.75 -12.10
N HIS A 198 0.42 -12.43 -11.16
CA HIS A 198 0.57 -12.73 -9.75
C HIS A 198 -0.42 -13.82 -9.35
N ARG A 199 0.09 -14.97 -8.92
CA ARG A 199 -0.71 -16.01 -8.27
C ARG A 199 -0.66 -15.77 -6.77
N LYS A 200 -1.82 -15.76 -6.10
CA LYS A 200 -1.96 -15.52 -4.66
C LYS A 200 -1.01 -16.44 -3.88
N ILE A 201 -0.13 -15.86 -3.09
CA ILE A 201 0.93 -16.61 -2.40
C ILE A 201 0.38 -17.24 -1.13
N HIS A 202 -0.40 -16.48 -0.37
CA HIS A 202 -0.97 -16.94 0.89
C HIS A 202 -2.45 -17.26 0.71
N LEU A 203 -2.78 -18.55 0.66
CA LEU A 203 -4.16 -19.02 0.54
C LEU A 203 -4.95 -18.75 1.82
N PHE A 204 -6.23 -18.41 1.65
CA PHE A 204 -7.15 -18.09 2.73
C PHE A 204 -7.70 -19.36 3.38
N ASP A 205 -6.90 -19.90 4.29
CA ASP A 205 -7.25 -21.04 5.13
C ASP A 205 -7.52 -20.55 6.55
N ILE A 206 -8.80 -20.42 6.89
CA ILE A 206 -9.25 -19.99 8.22
C ILE A 206 -10.29 -20.94 8.78
N ASP A 207 -10.22 -21.10 10.10
CA ASP A 207 -11.27 -21.70 10.90
C ASP A 207 -11.50 -20.83 12.14
N ILE A 208 -12.61 -20.11 12.15
CA ILE A 208 -13.05 -19.26 13.26
C ILE A 208 -14.30 -19.91 13.83
N PRO A 209 -14.17 -20.67 14.95
CA PRO A 209 -15.28 -21.42 15.53
C PRO A 209 -16.54 -20.56 15.74
N GLY A 210 -17.67 -21.05 15.23
CA GLY A 210 -18.97 -20.38 15.32
C GLY A 210 -19.14 -19.14 14.45
N LYS A 211 -18.16 -18.79 13.59
CA LYS A 211 -18.26 -17.65 12.67
C LYS A 211 -18.05 -18.03 11.21
N MET A 212 -16.88 -18.57 10.86
CA MET A 212 -16.53 -18.87 9.48
C MET A 212 -15.40 -19.88 9.37
N THR A 213 -15.56 -20.83 8.46
CA THR A 213 -14.51 -21.74 8.04
C THR A 213 -14.41 -21.65 6.51
N PHE A 214 -13.20 -21.41 5.99
CA PHE A 214 -12.93 -21.40 4.56
C PHE A 214 -11.51 -21.91 4.33
N MET A 215 -11.33 -22.82 3.38
CA MET A 215 -10.03 -23.43 3.07
C MET A 215 -9.83 -23.34 1.57
N GLU A 216 -9.21 -22.25 1.08
CA GLU A 216 -8.87 -22.08 -0.35
C GLU A 216 -7.99 -23.23 -0.84
N SER A 217 -7.08 -23.73 0.01
CA SER A 217 -6.12 -24.78 -0.34
C SER A 217 -6.75 -26.14 -0.72
N LYS A 218 -8.05 -26.33 -0.46
CA LYS A 218 -8.77 -27.52 -0.93
C LYS A 218 -8.89 -27.58 -2.46
N THR A 219 -8.85 -26.42 -3.12
CA THR A 219 -9.06 -26.32 -4.57
C THR A 219 -7.96 -25.53 -5.26
N LEU A 220 -7.45 -24.48 -4.61
CA LEU A 220 -6.47 -23.57 -5.18
C LEU A 220 -5.04 -23.98 -4.80
N THR A 221 -4.11 -23.73 -5.70
CA THR A 221 -2.67 -23.85 -5.49
C THR A 221 -2.08 -22.48 -5.22
N ALA A 222 -1.14 -22.41 -4.27
CA ALA A 222 -0.42 -21.19 -3.94
C ALA A 222 0.53 -20.76 -5.07
N GLY A 223 0.71 -19.45 -5.23
CA GLY A 223 1.78 -18.87 -6.03
C GLY A 223 3.15 -19.02 -5.37
N GLU A 224 4.20 -18.99 -6.18
CA GLU A 224 5.57 -19.30 -5.73
C GLU A 224 6.50 -18.07 -5.73
N SER A 225 6.00 -16.89 -6.12
CA SER A 225 6.85 -15.70 -6.29
C SER A 225 6.10 -14.39 -6.02
N PRO A 226 6.72 -13.44 -5.28
CA PRO A 226 6.30 -12.04 -5.27
C PRO A 226 6.27 -11.45 -6.68
N THR A 227 5.29 -10.60 -6.97
CA THR A 227 5.12 -9.98 -8.30
C THR A 227 5.24 -8.48 -8.20
N ILE A 228 6.24 -7.94 -8.91
CA ILE A 228 6.48 -6.51 -9.04
C ILE A 228 6.58 -6.17 -10.53
N VAL A 229 5.89 -5.11 -10.95
CA VAL A 229 5.70 -4.80 -12.37
C VAL A 229 5.99 -3.33 -12.62
N ASP A 230 6.79 -3.03 -13.63
CA ASP A 230 6.94 -1.67 -14.15
C ASP A 230 5.81 -1.35 -15.12
N THR A 231 5.15 -0.21 -14.89
CA THR A 231 4.02 0.26 -15.68
C THR A 231 4.19 1.73 -16.03
N ASP A 232 3.31 2.25 -16.89
CA ASP A 232 3.31 3.67 -17.26
C ASP A 232 2.99 4.60 -16.09
N VAL A 233 2.42 4.07 -15.00
CA VAL A 233 2.14 4.82 -13.76
C VAL A 233 3.14 4.53 -12.65
N GLY A 234 4.27 3.87 -12.96
CA GLY A 234 5.32 3.52 -12.01
C GLY A 234 5.37 2.04 -11.65
N ARG A 235 6.23 1.70 -10.70
CA ARG A 235 6.44 0.33 -10.23
C ARG A 235 5.41 -0.09 -9.20
N ILE A 236 4.73 -1.21 -9.44
CA ILE A 236 3.61 -1.69 -8.62
C ILE A 236 3.92 -3.07 -8.05
N GLY A 237 3.70 -3.26 -6.74
CA GLY A 237 3.68 -4.57 -6.10
C GLY A 237 2.24 -5.12 -6.04
N ILE A 238 2.06 -6.41 -6.35
CA ILE A 238 0.74 -7.05 -6.37
C ILE A 238 0.63 -8.06 -5.24
N GLY A 239 -0.42 -7.99 -4.45
CA GLY A 239 -0.85 -9.09 -3.56
C GLY A 239 -2.34 -9.33 -3.74
N ILE A 240 -2.86 -10.48 -3.32
CA ILE A 240 -4.30 -10.75 -3.36
C ILE A 240 -4.79 -11.02 -1.95
N CYS A 241 -5.75 -10.19 -1.50
CA CYS A 241 -6.55 -10.38 -0.30
C CYS A 241 -5.73 -10.75 0.95
N TYR A 242 -5.63 -12.05 1.25
CA TYR A 242 -4.95 -12.58 2.43
C TYR A 242 -3.46 -12.23 2.46
N ASP A 243 -2.83 -12.01 1.29
CA ASP A 243 -1.45 -11.52 1.17
C ASP A 243 -1.21 -10.23 1.95
N ILE A 244 -2.22 -9.37 2.12
CA ILE A 244 -2.08 -8.12 2.88
C ILE A 244 -1.76 -8.38 4.36
N ARG A 245 -2.05 -9.57 4.91
CA ARG A 245 -1.75 -9.92 6.30
C ARG A 245 -0.25 -10.16 6.55
N PHE A 246 0.51 -10.45 5.51
CA PHE A 246 1.93 -10.80 5.58
C PHE A 246 2.76 -9.55 5.28
N GLN A 247 3.22 -8.90 6.34
CA GLN A 247 3.96 -7.63 6.23
C GLN A 247 5.27 -7.78 5.44
N GLU A 248 5.88 -8.96 5.49
CA GLU A 248 7.14 -9.31 4.85
C GLU A 248 7.05 -9.10 3.34
N LEU A 249 5.91 -9.46 2.75
CA LEU A 249 5.68 -9.31 1.32
C LEU A 249 5.64 -7.84 0.90
N ALA A 250 4.96 -6.99 1.67
CA ALA A 250 4.94 -5.54 1.42
C ALA A 250 6.32 -4.92 1.64
N ALA A 251 7.05 -5.37 2.65
CA ALA A 251 8.41 -4.91 2.92
C ALA A 251 9.38 -5.30 1.79
N ILE A 252 9.20 -6.48 1.17
CA ILE A 252 9.92 -6.90 -0.04
C ILE A 252 9.58 -5.98 -1.21
N TYR A 253 8.30 -5.69 -1.45
CA TYR A 253 7.91 -4.78 -2.53
C TYR A 253 8.50 -3.38 -2.36
N ALA A 254 8.50 -2.84 -1.14
CA ALA A 254 9.17 -1.58 -0.83
C ALA A 254 10.68 -1.65 -1.06
N ALA A 255 11.32 -2.76 -0.67
CA ALA A 255 12.76 -2.98 -0.90
C ALA A 255 13.11 -3.14 -2.39
N ARG A 256 12.17 -3.62 -3.21
CA ARG A 256 12.29 -3.74 -4.67
C ARG A 256 11.80 -2.48 -5.43
N GLY A 257 11.58 -1.37 -4.71
CA GLY A 257 11.32 -0.06 -5.31
C GLY A 257 9.89 0.15 -5.81
N ALA A 258 8.90 -0.54 -5.24
CA ALA A 258 7.50 -0.23 -5.54
C ALA A 258 7.15 1.21 -5.09
N HIS A 259 6.20 1.82 -5.79
CA HIS A 259 5.56 3.10 -5.42
C HIS A 259 4.17 2.88 -4.83
N LEU A 260 3.47 1.89 -5.40
CA LEU A 260 2.08 1.52 -5.10
C LEU A 260 2.01 0.02 -4.84
N LEU A 261 1.24 -0.38 -3.84
CA LEU A 261 0.83 -1.76 -3.63
C LEU A 261 -0.64 -1.89 -4.00
N CYS A 262 -0.98 -2.85 -4.85
CA CYS A 262 -2.37 -3.14 -5.21
C CYS A 262 -2.79 -4.49 -4.63
N TYR A 263 -3.92 -4.48 -3.94
CA TYR A 263 -4.54 -5.65 -3.33
C TYR A 263 -6.00 -5.81 -3.77
N PRO A 264 -6.28 -6.49 -4.89
CA PRO A 264 -7.60 -7.08 -5.10
C PRO A 264 -7.93 -7.97 -3.90
N GLY A 265 -9.09 -7.83 -3.28
CA GLY A 265 -9.44 -8.67 -2.15
C GLY A 265 -10.89 -8.59 -1.72
N ALA A 266 -11.44 -9.72 -1.30
CA ALA A 266 -12.78 -9.82 -0.75
C ALA A 266 -12.71 -10.22 0.72
N PHE A 267 -12.56 -9.27 1.66
CA PHE A 267 -12.68 -9.60 3.08
C PHE A 267 -14.16 -9.89 3.43
N ASN A 268 -14.42 -10.78 4.37
CA ASN A 268 -15.79 -11.08 4.81
C ASN A 268 -16.27 -10.15 5.93
N MET A 269 -17.56 -10.29 6.30
CA MET A 269 -18.21 -9.53 7.37
C MET A 269 -17.63 -9.73 8.78
N THR A 270 -16.83 -10.78 9.03
CA THR A 270 -16.14 -10.99 10.32
C THR A 270 -14.81 -10.26 10.36
N THR A 271 -13.98 -10.42 9.33
CA THR A 271 -12.63 -9.86 9.31
C THR A 271 -12.57 -8.44 8.76
N GLY A 272 -13.50 -8.06 7.88
CA GLY A 272 -13.56 -6.76 7.22
C GLY A 272 -13.60 -5.59 8.20
N PRO A 273 -14.59 -5.52 9.10
CA PRO A 273 -14.73 -4.41 10.05
C PRO A 273 -13.51 -4.20 10.96
N LEU A 274 -12.77 -5.27 11.26
CA LEU A 274 -11.64 -5.23 12.19
C LEU A 274 -10.30 -4.99 11.49
N HIS A 275 -10.11 -5.56 10.30
CA HIS A 275 -8.78 -5.71 9.72
C HIS A 275 -8.62 -5.03 8.37
N TRP A 276 -9.69 -4.80 7.60
CA TRP A 276 -9.55 -4.28 6.24
C TRP A 276 -8.84 -2.92 6.24
N GLU A 277 -9.36 -1.96 7.00
CA GLU A 277 -8.75 -0.63 7.13
C GLU A 277 -7.40 -0.64 7.85
N LEU A 278 -7.31 -1.38 8.94
CA LEU A 278 -6.08 -1.44 9.73
C LEU A 278 -4.89 -1.92 8.89
N LEU A 279 -5.07 -3.00 8.14
CA LEU A 279 -3.99 -3.63 7.39
C LEU A 279 -3.52 -2.72 6.24
N GLN A 280 -4.43 -2.12 5.48
CA GLN A 280 -4.04 -1.22 4.39
C GLN A 280 -3.23 -0.03 4.90
N ARG A 281 -3.66 0.60 6.00
CA ARG A 281 -2.98 1.74 6.60
C ARG A 281 -1.62 1.35 7.17
N ALA A 282 -1.52 0.18 7.79
CA ALA A 282 -0.24 -0.34 8.27
C ALA A 282 0.75 -0.56 7.12
N ARG A 283 0.32 -1.23 6.02
CA ARG A 283 1.20 -1.44 4.85
C ARG A 283 1.66 -0.12 4.24
N ALA A 284 0.77 0.86 4.10
CA ALA A 284 1.11 2.16 3.55
C ALA A 284 2.11 2.92 4.44
N ALA A 285 1.83 3.01 5.75
CA ALA A 285 2.65 3.77 6.69
C ALA A 285 4.03 3.15 6.94
N ASP A 286 4.10 1.82 7.11
CA ASP A 286 5.34 1.10 7.43
C ASP A 286 6.28 1.00 6.22
N CYS A 287 5.71 0.85 5.02
CA CYS A 287 6.47 0.79 3.77
C CYS A 287 6.72 2.18 3.14
N GLN A 288 6.01 3.21 3.61
CA GLN A 288 6.02 4.56 3.06
C GLN A 288 5.64 4.56 1.56
N LEU A 289 4.56 3.87 1.23
CA LEU A 289 4.03 3.65 -0.12
C LEU A 289 2.53 3.98 -0.19
N TYR A 290 2.01 4.18 -1.39
CA TYR A 290 0.56 4.10 -1.59
C TYR A 290 0.08 2.65 -1.50
N VAL A 291 -1.15 2.46 -1.03
CA VAL A 291 -1.84 1.17 -1.01
C VAL A 291 -3.23 1.35 -1.60
N ALA A 292 -3.57 0.54 -2.60
CA ALA A 292 -4.91 0.47 -3.19
C ALA A 292 -5.50 -0.90 -2.97
N THR A 293 -6.71 -0.97 -2.44
CA THR A 293 -7.49 -2.20 -2.29
C THR A 293 -8.77 -2.10 -3.09
N CYS A 294 -9.19 -3.21 -3.72
CA CYS A 294 -10.47 -3.27 -4.41
C CYS A 294 -11.21 -4.55 -4.06
N SER A 295 -12.44 -4.39 -3.57
CA SER A 295 -13.33 -5.45 -3.14
C SER A 295 -14.55 -5.55 -4.06
N PRO A 296 -15.17 -6.74 -4.20
CA PRO A 296 -16.52 -6.82 -4.71
C PRO A 296 -17.46 -5.99 -3.86
N ALA A 297 -18.55 -5.50 -4.46
CA ALA A 297 -19.66 -4.93 -3.71
C ALA A 297 -20.31 -6.02 -2.85
N ARG A 298 -20.95 -5.61 -1.75
CA ARG A 298 -21.58 -6.54 -0.82
C ARG A 298 -22.87 -7.10 -1.42
N ASP A 299 -22.91 -8.40 -1.60
CA ASP A 299 -24.13 -9.16 -1.85
C ASP A 299 -24.50 -9.97 -0.60
N SER A 300 -25.59 -9.60 0.07
CA SER A 300 -26.07 -10.31 1.26
C SER A 300 -26.69 -11.67 0.97
N THR A 301 -26.94 -11.98 -0.31
CA THR A 301 -27.50 -13.26 -0.76
C THR A 301 -26.43 -14.26 -1.18
N ALA A 302 -25.18 -13.81 -1.33
CA ALA A 302 -24.06 -14.67 -1.69
C ALA A 302 -23.59 -15.53 -0.50
N ASN A 303 -23.10 -16.73 -0.79
CA ASN A 303 -22.51 -17.61 0.22
C ASN A 303 -21.30 -16.97 0.91
N TYR A 304 -20.50 -16.22 0.15
CA TYR A 304 -19.41 -15.40 0.67
C TYR A 304 -19.78 -13.92 0.59
N VAL A 305 -20.18 -13.35 1.72
CA VAL A 305 -20.60 -11.94 1.80
C VAL A 305 -19.37 -11.05 1.97
N ALA A 306 -19.01 -10.34 0.89
CA ALA A 306 -17.90 -9.40 0.86
C ALA A 306 -18.16 -8.15 1.73
N TRP A 307 -17.10 -7.62 2.33
CA TRP A 307 -17.13 -6.42 3.14
C TRP A 307 -17.39 -5.19 2.27
N GLY A 308 -16.78 -5.09 1.09
CA GLY A 308 -16.77 -3.89 0.25
C GLY A 308 -15.63 -2.96 0.67
N HIS A 309 -15.91 -1.65 0.67
CA HIS A 309 -14.99 -0.61 1.11
C HIS A 309 -13.66 -0.60 0.36
N SER A 310 -13.68 -0.67 -0.97
CA SER A 310 -12.49 -0.42 -1.80
C SER A 310 -11.85 0.93 -1.44
N THR A 311 -10.54 0.97 -1.20
CA THR A 311 -9.89 2.14 -0.58
C THR A 311 -8.55 2.46 -1.24
N LEU A 312 -8.22 3.75 -1.33
CA LEU A 312 -6.88 4.27 -1.58
C LEU A 312 -6.32 4.89 -0.31
N VAL A 313 -5.11 4.47 0.07
CA VAL A 313 -4.37 4.98 1.23
C VAL A 313 -3.05 5.60 0.77
N GLY A 314 -2.75 6.78 1.31
CA GLY A 314 -1.51 7.50 1.06
C GLY A 314 -0.33 7.05 1.95
N PRO A 315 0.89 7.53 1.66
CA PRO A 315 2.12 7.05 2.30
C PRO A 315 2.27 7.47 3.78
N PHE A 316 1.40 8.33 4.31
CA PHE A 316 1.32 8.62 5.75
C PHE A 316 0.33 7.69 6.48
N GLY A 317 -0.34 6.78 5.77
CA GLY A 317 -1.39 5.91 6.31
C GLY A 317 -2.76 6.60 6.38
N GLU A 318 -2.93 7.71 5.67
CA GLU A 318 -4.16 8.47 5.52
C GLU A 318 -5.05 7.86 4.44
N ILE A 319 -6.36 7.77 4.71
CA ILE A 319 -7.33 7.33 3.71
C ILE A 319 -7.61 8.51 2.78
N LEU A 320 -7.30 8.34 1.50
CA LEU A 320 -7.49 9.36 0.47
C LEU A 320 -8.86 9.25 -0.20
N ALA A 321 -9.34 8.02 -0.38
CA ALA A 321 -10.69 7.74 -0.86
C ALA A 321 -11.11 6.35 -0.41
N THR A 322 -12.40 6.18 -0.10
CA THR A 322 -12.97 4.87 0.23
C THR A 322 -14.40 4.77 -0.29
N ALA A 323 -14.75 3.59 -0.79
CA ALA A 323 -16.13 3.20 -1.03
C ALA A 323 -16.83 2.84 0.29
N GLU A 324 -18.15 2.78 0.22
CA GLU A 324 -18.97 2.02 1.17
C GLU A 324 -19.11 0.57 0.67
N HIS A 325 -20.25 -0.08 0.87
CA HIS A 325 -20.47 -1.48 0.51
C HIS A 325 -21.26 -1.70 -0.80
N GLU A 326 -21.83 -0.65 -1.39
CA GLU A 326 -22.61 -0.72 -2.63
C GLU A 326 -21.72 -0.72 -3.90
N GLU A 327 -22.32 -0.97 -5.07
CA GLU A 327 -21.61 -0.83 -6.34
C GLU A 327 -21.21 0.64 -6.57
N VAL A 328 -19.91 0.90 -6.72
CA VAL A 328 -19.38 2.21 -7.04
C VAL A 328 -17.96 2.11 -7.59
N THR A 329 -17.66 2.91 -8.61
CA THR A 329 -16.28 3.15 -9.03
C THR A 329 -15.75 4.39 -8.32
N VAL A 330 -14.74 4.22 -7.46
CA VAL A 330 -14.08 5.33 -6.76
C VAL A 330 -12.87 5.77 -7.56
N VAL A 331 -12.78 7.05 -7.92
CA VAL A 331 -11.63 7.62 -8.63
C VAL A 331 -10.92 8.65 -7.74
N ALA A 332 -9.63 8.47 -7.53
CA ALA A 332 -8.83 9.32 -6.65
C ALA A 332 -7.45 9.61 -7.23
N GLU A 333 -6.81 10.70 -6.77
CA GLU A 333 -5.48 11.11 -7.23
C GLU A 333 -4.38 10.43 -6.41
N VAL A 334 -3.33 9.98 -7.10
CA VAL A 334 -2.05 9.55 -6.56
C VAL A 334 -1.01 10.60 -6.94
N ASP A 335 -0.17 11.00 -5.98
CA ASP A 335 0.94 11.94 -6.19
C ASP A 335 2.19 11.43 -5.49
N TYR A 336 3.11 10.85 -6.26
CA TYR A 336 4.31 10.24 -5.71
C TYR A 336 5.29 11.23 -5.06
N SER A 337 5.10 12.54 -5.21
CA SER A 337 5.87 13.51 -4.42
C SER A 337 5.66 13.35 -2.91
N PHE A 338 4.49 12.81 -2.48
CA PHE A 338 4.23 12.50 -1.08
C PHE A 338 5.05 11.32 -0.55
N ILE A 339 5.48 10.37 -1.40
CA ILE A 339 6.42 9.30 -0.99
C ILE A 339 7.75 9.92 -0.60
N GLU A 340 8.28 10.83 -1.42
CA GLU A 340 9.56 11.48 -1.16
C GLU A 340 9.48 12.40 0.06
N GLN A 341 8.39 13.16 0.19
CA GLN A 341 8.13 13.97 1.39
C GLN A 341 8.09 13.09 2.64
N ARG A 342 7.37 11.96 2.58
CA ARG A 342 7.25 11.02 3.71
C ARG A 342 8.60 10.44 4.12
N ARG A 343 9.43 10.03 3.16
CA ARG A 343 10.78 9.46 3.40
C ARG A 343 11.78 10.50 3.88
N THR A 344 11.63 11.76 3.46
CA THR A 344 12.43 12.88 3.97
C THR A 344 12.09 13.18 5.42
N ASN A 345 10.79 13.25 5.74
CA ASN A 345 10.32 13.59 7.08
C ASN A 345 10.58 12.45 8.09
N LEU A 346 10.42 11.19 7.69
CA LEU A 346 10.72 10.01 8.51
C LEU A 346 11.64 9.04 7.74
N PRO A 347 12.97 9.19 7.85
CA PRO A 347 13.92 8.42 7.05
C PRO A 347 14.18 7.02 7.63
N PHE A 348 13.18 6.14 7.62
CA PHE A 348 13.26 4.78 8.17
C PHE A 348 14.46 4.01 7.60
N GLN A 349 14.79 4.22 6.32
CA GLN A 349 15.93 3.57 5.67
C GLN A 349 17.28 3.88 6.35
N LYS A 350 17.41 5.01 7.06
CA LYS A 350 18.63 5.39 7.80
C LYS A 350 18.63 4.91 9.25
N GLN A 351 17.53 4.31 9.70
CA GLN A 351 17.27 3.99 11.11
C GLN A 351 17.08 2.50 11.37
N ARG A 352 16.98 1.67 10.31
CA ARG A 352 16.89 0.22 10.46
C ARG A 352 18.15 -0.35 11.09
N ARG A 353 17.97 -1.38 11.93
CA ARG A 353 19.03 -2.02 12.72
C ARG A 353 19.47 -3.33 12.08
N GLY A 354 20.19 -3.22 10.96
CA GLY A 354 20.70 -4.38 10.21
C GLY A 354 21.67 -5.27 11.00
N ASP A 355 22.22 -4.71 12.07
CA ASP A 355 23.03 -5.39 13.09
C ASP A 355 22.20 -6.27 14.05
N LEU A 356 20.88 -6.03 14.17
CA LEU A 356 19.99 -6.78 15.07
C LEU A 356 19.01 -7.67 14.32
N TYR A 357 18.52 -7.21 13.16
CA TYR A 357 17.54 -7.95 12.37
C TYR A 357 17.72 -7.67 10.88
N GLN A 358 17.33 -8.63 10.06
CA GLN A 358 17.37 -8.50 8.61
C GLN A 358 16.08 -9.05 8.00
N LEU A 359 15.56 -8.36 6.97
CA LEU A 359 14.57 -8.91 6.06
C LEU A 359 15.29 -9.57 4.88
N VAL A 360 15.12 -10.88 4.71
CA VAL A 360 15.78 -11.65 3.64
C VAL A 360 14.80 -11.90 2.50
N ASP A 361 15.07 -11.31 1.35
CA ASP A 361 14.39 -11.57 0.08
C ASP A 361 15.10 -12.73 -0.64
N VAL A 362 14.68 -13.95 -0.30
CA VAL A 362 15.30 -15.20 -0.77
C VAL A 362 15.33 -15.30 -2.29
N GLN A 363 14.25 -14.89 -2.97
CA GLN A 363 14.16 -14.99 -4.43
C GLN A 363 15.15 -14.04 -5.12
N ARG A 364 15.28 -12.80 -4.65
CA ARG A 364 16.23 -11.85 -5.23
C ARG A 364 17.67 -12.18 -4.85
N LEU A 365 17.91 -12.73 -3.67
CA LEU A 365 19.24 -13.20 -3.27
C LEU A 365 19.75 -14.27 -4.24
N ASN A 366 18.91 -15.26 -4.56
CA ASN A 366 19.26 -16.36 -5.46
C ASN A 366 19.36 -15.95 -6.94
N SER A 367 18.86 -14.78 -7.34
CA SER A 367 18.98 -14.28 -8.72
C SER A 367 20.24 -13.43 -8.95
N VAL A 368 20.95 -13.06 -7.89
CA VAL A 368 22.15 -12.19 -7.95
C VAL A 368 23.44 -12.98 -7.76
N GLY A 369 23.38 -14.17 -7.16
CA GLY A 369 24.49 -15.14 -7.11
C GLY A 369 24.40 -16.13 -8.26
#